data_AF-A0A0D0BNN4-F1
#
_entry.id   AF-A0A0D0BNN4-F1
#
_cell.length_a   1.000
_cell.length_b   1.000
_cell.length_c   1.000
_cell.angle_alpha   90.00
_cell.angle_beta   90.00
_cell.angle_gamma   90.00
#
_symmetry.space_group_name_H-M   'P 1'
#
loop_
_entity.id
_entity.type
_entity.pdbx_description
1 polymer ?
#
loop_
_entity_poly.entity_id
_entity_poly.type
_entity_poly.pdbx_seq_one_letter_code
_entity_poly.pdbx_strand_id
1 'polypeptide(L)'
;ILLPGFQAMAKQVSHSELEGTGVQIPKQGISVNGPLEDAFKQISHLLAHTPKSSTDNNNTVPLSIISTSNSQDTGVEFDPKALIELDLCTVFNLEGKSLPPEMAEQSDSGQWLIVELTPIGSMAMEMIWAGGLALTSFG
;
A
#
# COMPACT_ATOMS: atom_id res chain seq x y z
N ILE A 1 -7.91 18.52 19.33
CA ILE A 1 -8.24 18.98 17.96
C ILE A 1 -8.49 17.72 17.17
N LEU A 2 -9.73 17.48 16.74
CA LEU A 2 -10.07 16.35 15.88
C LEU A 2 -10.00 16.83 14.44
N LEU A 3 -9.32 16.10 13.58
CA LEU A 3 -9.27 16.42 12.16
C LEU A 3 -10.53 15.89 11.47
N PRO A 4 -11.14 16.67 10.56
CA PRO A 4 -12.32 16.21 9.83
C PRO A 4 -11.99 15.07 8.84
N GLY A 5 -10.70 14.87 8.55
CA GLY A 5 -10.21 13.86 7.63
C GLY A 5 -8.68 13.83 7.61
N PHE A 6 -8.11 12.92 6.82
CA PHE A 6 -6.67 12.82 6.63
C PHE A 6 -6.32 12.26 5.26
N GLN A 7 -5.08 12.44 4.85
CA GLN A 7 -4.50 11.75 3.69
C GLN A 7 -3.23 11.04 4.15
N ALA A 8 -3.08 9.78 3.76
CA ALA A 8 -1.85 9.03 3.98
C ALA A 8 -1.05 9.00 2.68
N MET A 9 0.22 9.35 2.79
CA MET A 9 1.17 9.35 1.68
C MET A 9 2.30 8.38 1.99
N ALA A 10 2.80 7.69 0.97
CA ALA A 10 3.91 6.77 1.10
C ALA A 10 4.86 6.90 -0.08
N LYS A 11 6.13 6.59 0.19
CA LYS A 11 7.21 6.50 -0.80
C LYS A 11 8.15 5.39 -0.35
N GLN A 12 8.66 4.61 -1.29
CA GLN A 12 9.79 3.72 -1.03
C GLN A 12 11.07 4.53 -0.84
N VAL A 13 11.82 4.23 0.22
CA VAL A 13 13.07 4.91 0.55
C VAL A 13 14.15 3.90 0.89
N SER A 14 15.36 4.18 0.44
CA SER A 14 16.57 3.47 0.83
C SER A 14 17.05 3.93 2.20
N HIS A 15 17.84 3.09 2.89
CA HIS A 15 18.42 3.45 4.18
C HIS A 15 19.25 4.75 4.10
N SER A 16 20.03 4.91 3.02
CA SER A 16 20.84 6.10 2.78
C SER A 16 20.01 7.38 2.64
N GLU A 17 18.77 7.30 2.14
CA GLU A 17 17.88 8.46 2.05
C GLU A 17 17.29 8.87 3.42
N LEU A 18 17.33 7.98 4.41
CA LEU A 18 16.85 8.28 5.78
C LEU A 18 17.93 8.90 6.66
N GLU A 19 19.20 8.75 6.29
CA GLU A 19 20.32 9.31 7.05
C GLU A 19 20.23 10.83 7.12
N GLY A 20 20.31 11.38 8.34
CA GLY A 20 20.21 12.83 8.57
C GLY A 20 18.79 13.42 8.53
N THR A 21 17.76 12.63 8.21
CA THR A 21 16.35 13.10 8.22
C THR A 21 15.73 13.18 9.61
N GLY A 22 16.36 12.54 10.61
CA GLY A 22 15.79 12.38 11.95
C GLY A 22 14.70 11.32 12.05
N VAL A 23 14.35 10.65 10.95
CA VAL A 23 13.45 9.49 10.95
C VAL A 23 14.11 8.32 11.67
N GLN A 24 13.46 7.81 12.71
CA GLN A 24 13.93 6.64 13.44
C GLN A 24 13.42 5.37 12.77
N ILE A 25 14.36 4.51 12.38
CA ILE A 25 14.03 3.17 11.90
C ILE A 25 13.60 2.32 13.11
N PRO A 26 12.46 1.60 13.04
CA PRO A 26 12.03 0.73 14.11
C PRO A 26 13.14 -0.27 14.51
N LYS A 27 13.45 -0.33 15.82
CA LYS A 27 14.45 -1.28 16.36
C LYS A 27 13.97 -2.72 16.31
N GLN A 28 12.66 -2.91 16.32
CA GLN A 28 11.99 -4.18 16.10
C GLN A 28 11.36 -4.15 14.71
N GLY A 29 11.41 -5.28 14.01
CA GLY A 29 10.79 -5.44 12.72
C GLY A 29 9.26 -5.28 12.78
N ILE A 30 8.65 -5.32 11.60
CA ILE A 30 7.21 -5.25 11.46
C ILE A 30 6.60 -6.65 11.64
N SER A 31 5.49 -6.76 12.36
CA SER A 31 4.75 -8.03 12.46
C SER A 31 3.82 -8.14 11.25
N VAL A 32 3.87 -9.26 10.55
CA VAL A 32 2.99 -9.56 9.42
C VAL A 32 2.12 -10.76 9.75
N ASN A 33 0.89 -10.77 9.23
CA ASN A 33 0.00 -11.91 9.36
C ASN A 33 0.38 -12.99 8.32
N GLY A 34 0.39 -14.24 8.75
CA GLY A 34 0.68 -15.40 7.89
C GLY A 34 2.13 -15.91 7.97
N PRO A 35 2.51 -16.88 7.11
CA PRO A 35 3.84 -17.45 7.09
C PRO A 35 4.90 -16.39 6.72
N LEU A 36 5.96 -16.31 7.53
CA LEU A 36 7.06 -15.37 7.31
C LEU A 36 7.76 -15.58 5.94
N GLU A 37 7.78 -16.82 5.44
CA GLU A 37 8.34 -17.15 4.13
C GLU A 37 7.64 -16.41 2.99
N ASP A 38 6.33 -16.25 3.06
CA ASP A 38 5.54 -15.59 2.01
C ASP A 38 5.86 -14.09 1.97
N ALA A 39 6.03 -13.47 3.14
CA ALA A 39 6.50 -12.09 3.24
C ALA A 39 7.90 -11.91 2.62
N PHE A 40 8.86 -12.81 2.90
CA PHE A 40 10.21 -12.73 2.35
C PHE A 40 10.27 -12.93 0.83
N LYS A 41 9.46 -13.83 0.27
CA LYS A 41 9.37 -14.02 -1.18
C LYS A 41 8.92 -12.74 -1.86
N GLN A 42 7.95 -12.04 -1.28
CA GLN A 42 7.42 -10.80 -1.83
C GLN A 42 8.40 -9.62 -1.66
N ILE A 43 9.14 -9.53 -0.54
CA ILE A 43 10.21 -8.53 -0.36
C ILE A 43 11.28 -8.62 -1.46
N SER A 44 11.59 -9.82 -1.91
CA SER A 44 12.60 -10.03 -2.96
C SER A 44 12.19 -9.38 -4.30
N HIS A 45 10.89 -9.26 -4.58
CA HIS A 45 10.38 -8.51 -5.72
C HIS A 45 10.51 -6.99 -5.51
N LEU A 46 10.26 -6.48 -4.30
CA LEU A 46 10.46 -5.06 -3.92
C LEU A 46 11.90 -4.58 -4.15
N LEU A 47 12.87 -5.46 -3.86
CA LEU A 47 14.30 -5.19 -4.01
C LEU A 47 14.79 -5.34 -5.45
N ALA A 48 14.05 -6.07 -6.30
CA ALA A 48 14.36 -6.19 -7.72
C ALA A 48 13.78 -5.02 -8.54
N HIS A 49 12.65 -4.45 -8.09
CA HIS A 49 12.00 -3.28 -8.68
C HIS A 49 12.47 -1.95 -8.11
N THR A 50 13.37 -1.96 -7.11
CA THR A 50 14.08 -0.74 -6.73
C THR A 50 14.78 -0.25 -7.99
N PRO A 51 14.44 0.94 -8.52
CA PRO A 51 15.06 1.41 -9.74
C PRO A 51 16.55 1.45 -9.45
N LYS A 52 17.31 0.59 -10.13
CA LYS A 52 18.76 0.73 -10.20
C LYS A 52 18.96 2.21 -10.49
N SER A 53 19.71 2.88 -9.62
CA SER A 53 20.20 4.24 -9.80
C SER A 53 20.92 4.35 -11.16
N SER A 54 20.16 4.42 -12.24
CA SER A 54 20.62 4.80 -13.56
C SER A 54 20.64 6.31 -13.54
N THR A 55 21.78 6.84 -13.12
CA THR A 55 22.48 8.02 -13.65
C THR A 55 21.64 9.06 -14.40
N ASP A 56 20.50 9.45 -13.85
CA ASP A 56 19.76 10.64 -14.25
C ASP A 56 19.31 11.34 -12.98
N ASN A 57 19.82 12.55 -12.81
CA ASN A 57 19.86 13.34 -11.58
C ASN A 57 18.49 13.87 -11.12
N ASN A 58 17.40 13.10 -11.22
CA ASN A 58 16.06 13.48 -10.77
C ASN A 58 15.10 12.30 -10.48
N ASN A 59 15.59 11.07 -10.36
CA ASN A 59 14.72 9.89 -10.17
C ASN A 59 14.33 9.66 -8.69
N THR A 60 13.66 10.64 -8.09
CA THR A 60 13.02 10.46 -6.78
C THR A 60 11.72 9.69 -7.02
N VAL A 61 11.55 8.48 -6.48
CA VAL A 61 10.24 7.79 -6.47
C VAL A 61 9.21 8.79 -5.93
N PRO A 62 8.13 9.11 -6.67
CA PRO A 62 7.21 10.14 -6.24
C PRO A 62 6.52 9.74 -4.93
N LEU A 63 6.21 10.75 -4.11
CA LEU A 63 5.35 10.58 -2.94
C LEU A 63 3.93 10.29 -3.43
N SER A 64 3.41 9.10 -3.18
CA SER A 64 2.08 8.69 -3.63
C SER A 64 1.07 8.82 -2.50
N ILE A 65 -0.10 9.40 -2.80
CA ILE A 65 -1.25 9.38 -1.88
C ILE A 65 -1.86 7.98 -1.98
N ILE A 66 -1.76 7.21 -0.91
CA ILE A 66 -2.23 5.82 -0.88
C ILE A 66 -3.61 5.68 -0.24
N SER A 67 -4.00 6.66 0.57
CA SER A 67 -5.29 6.65 1.23
C SER A 67 -5.81 8.04 1.54
N THR A 68 -7.12 8.19 1.51
CA THR A 68 -7.82 9.41 1.90
C THR A 68 -9.01 9.09 2.80
N SER A 69 -9.26 9.95 3.77
CA SER A 69 -10.47 9.98 4.58
C SER A 69 -11.00 11.41 4.55
N ASN A 70 -12.14 11.60 3.90
CA ASN A 70 -12.74 12.92 3.69
C ASN A 70 -13.71 13.32 4.82
N SER A 71 -14.22 12.34 5.55
CA SER A 71 -15.04 12.54 6.72
C SER A 71 -14.98 11.32 7.63
N GLN A 72 -15.39 11.49 8.88
CA GLN A 72 -15.55 10.39 9.83
C GLN A 72 -16.54 9.33 9.31
N ASP A 73 -17.64 9.74 8.68
CA ASP A 73 -18.71 8.82 8.26
C ASP A 73 -18.38 8.03 6.99
N THR A 74 -17.44 8.52 6.17
CA THR A 74 -17.08 7.89 4.88
C THR A 74 -16.00 6.81 5.05
N GLY A 75 -15.34 6.75 6.22
CA GLY A 75 -14.25 5.81 6.47
C GLY A 75 -12.96 6.19 5.75
N VAL A 76 -12.17 5.17 5.41
CA VAL A 76 -10.84 5.30 4.81
C VAL A 76 -10.84 4.60 3.45
N GLU A 77 -10.62 5.37 2.40
CA GLU A 77 -10.53 4.88 1.02
C GLU A 77 -9.05 4.70 0.64
N PHE A 78 -8.74 3.63 -0.08
CA PHE A 78 -7.39 3.32 -0.54
C PHE A 78 -7.33 3.34 -2.07
N ASP A 79 -6.26 3.92 -2.62
CA ASP A 79 -6.04 3.92 -4.07
C ASP A 79 -5.34 2.61 -4.48
N PRO A 80 -6.02 1.68 -5.18
CA PRO A 80 -5.42 0.41 -5.57
C PRO A 80 -4.22 0.59 -6.50
N LYS A 81 -4.18 1.65 -7.34
CA LYS A 81 -3.06 1.90 -8.24
C LYS A 81 -1.81 2.29 -7.45
N ALA A 82 -1.96 3.19 -6.49
CA ALA A 82 -0.85 3.61 -5.63
C ALA A 82 -0.33 2.45 -4.77
N LEU A 83 -1.21 1.56 -4.30
CA LEU A 83 -0.79 0.35 -3.58
C LEU A 83 -0.01 -0.62 -4.48
N ILE A 84 -0.41 -0.79 -5.75
CA ILE A 84 0.31 -1.61 -6.73
C ILE A 84 1.68 -0.99 -7.05
N GLU A 85 1.75 0.33 -7.25
CA GLU A 85 3.01 1.04 -7.55
C GLU A 85 4.03 0.95 -6.42
N LEU A 86 3.57 0.82 -5.17
CA LEU A 86 4.41 0.62 -3.99
C LEU A 86 4.60 -0.85 -3.65
N ASP A 87 4.17 -1.75 -4.54
CA ASP A 87 4.22 -3.21 -4.37
C ASP A 87 3.59 -3.70 -3.04
N LEU A 88 2.60 -2.97 -2.54
CA LEU A 88 1.76 -3.35 -1.39
C LEU A 88 0.65 -4.33 -1.80
N CYS A 89 0.45 -4.53 -3.09
CA CYS A 89 -0.51 -5.47 -3.65
C CYS A 89 0.11 -6.39 -4.69
N THR A 90 -0.41 -7.60 -4.79
CA THR A 90 -0.21 -8.52 -5.90
C THR A 90 -1.38 -8.44 -6.87
N VAL A 91 -1.07 -8.36 -8.16
CA VAL A 91 -2.06 -8.30 -9.23
C VAL A 91 -2.21 -9.68 -9.87
N PHE A 92 -3.43 -10.20 -9.88
CA PHE A 92 -3.81 -11.43 -10.57
C PHE A 92 -4.66 -11.10 -11.78
N ASN A 93 -4.17 -11.48 -12.97
CA ASN A 93 -4.98 -11.47 -14.18
C ASN A 93 -5.86 -12.72 -14.18
N LEU A 94 -7.18 -12.53 -14.10
CA LEU A 94 -8.16 -13.58 -14.30
C LEU A 94 -8.36 -13.82 -15.79
N GLU A 95 -7.35 -14.35 -16.47
CA GLU A 95 -7.58 -14.98 -17.77
C GLU A 95 -8.24 -16.35 -17.54
N GLY A 96 -9.58 -16.40 -17.64
CA GLY A 96 -10.30 -17.66 -17.85
C GLY A 96 -10.86 -18.41 -16.63
N LYS A 97 -11.01 -17.78 -15.45
CA LYS A 97 -11.70 -18.41 -14.30
C LYS A 97 -13.13 -17.86 -14.17
N SER A 98 -14.11 -18.75 -14.25
CA SER A 98 -15.53 -18.43 -14.10
C SER A 98 -15.79 -17.82 -12.72
N LEU A 99 -16.38 -16.61 -12.70
CA LEU A 99 -16.73 -15.88 -11.50
C LEU A 99 -17.90 -16.53 -10.73
N PRO A 100 -18.03 -16.29 -9.42
CA PRO A 100 -19.27 -16.49 -8.68
C PRO A 100 -20.40 -15.63 -9.27
N PRO A 101 -21.65 -16.13 -9.32
CA PRO A 101 -22.76 -15.47 -10.02
C PRO A 101 -23.13 -14.07 -9.49
N GLU A 102 -22.71 -13.72 -8.27
CA GLU A 102 -23.02 -12.44 -7.62
C GLU A 102 -22.22 -11.25 -8.22
N MET A 103 -21.12 -11.51 -8.92
CA MET A 103 -20.25 -10.48 -9.53
C MET A 103 -20.44 -10.33 -11.06
N ALA A 104 -21.35 -11.11 -11.66
CA ALA A 104 -21.49 -11.21 -13.11
C ALA A 104 -22.36 -10.11 -13.76
N GLU A 105 -23.11 -9.34 -12.97
CA GLU A 105 -24.11 -8.40 -13.52
C GLU A 105 -23.59 -6.98 -13.80
N GLN A 106 -22.30 -6.69 -13.59
CA GLN A 106 -21.72 -5.36 -13.82
C GLN A 106 -20.38 -5.40 -14.56
N SER A 107 -20.36 -5.63 -15.88
CA SER A 107 -19.56 -4.82 -16.83
C SER A 107 -19.36 -5.48 -18.19
N ASP A 108 -19.53 -4.65 -19.21
CA ASP A 108 -19.45 -4.95 -20.65
C ASP A 108 -18.03 -4.72 -21.23
N SER A 109 -16.97 -5.01 -20.47
CA SER A 109 -15.60 -5.05 -21.03
C SER A 109 -14.69 -5.96 -20.21
N GLY A 110 -14.30 -7.07 -20.82
CA GLY A 110 -13.56 -8.15 -20.18
C GLY A 110 -12.11 -7.78 -19.87
N GLN A 111 -11.83 -7.58 -18.59
CA GLN A 111 -10.60 -7.97 -17.89
C GLN A 111 -10.76 -7.58 -16.41
N TRP A 112 -11.08 -8.56 -15.56
CA TRP A 112 -11.12 -8.37 -14.11
C TRP A 112 -9.71 -8.51 -13.56
N LEU A 113 -9.21 -7.45 -12.93
CA LEU A 113 -7.92 -7.44 -12.25
C LEU A 113 -8.19 -7.65 -10.76
N ILE A 114 -7.89 -8.84 -10.24
CA ILE A 114 -7.98 -9.10 -8.81
C ILE A 114 -6.71 -8.58 -8.16
N VAL A 115 -6.89 -7.70 -7.19
CA VAL A 115 -5.81 -7.13 -6.38
C VAL A 115 -5.88 -7.77 -5.01
N GLU A 116 -4.81 -8.42 -4.57
CA GLU A 116 -4.68 -8.98 -3.23
C GLU A 116 -3.56 -8.26 -2.49
N LEU A 117 -3.76 -7.91 -1.22
CA LEU A 117 -2.73 -7.27 -0.41
C LEU A 117 -1.59 -8.25 -0.12
N THR A 118 -0.35 -7.75 -0.20
CA THR A 118 0.81 -8.46 0.35
C THR A 118 0.72 -8.46 1.88
N PRO A 119 1.42 -9.35 2.62
CA PRO A 119 1.47 -9.26 4.08
C PRO A 119 1.99 -7.89 4.58
N ILE A 120 2.88 -7.24 3.82
CA ILE A 120 3.34 -5.87 4.09
C ILE A 120 2.24 -4.86 3.79
N GLY A 121 1.52 -5.01 2.67
CA GLY A 121 0.40 -4.15 2.30
C GLY A 121 -0.74 -4.19 3.31
N SER A 122 -1.14 -5.38 3.76
CA SER A 122 -2.14 -5.56 4.82
C SER A 122 -1.72 -4.84 6.10
N MET A 123 -0.47 -4.99 6.51
CA MET A 123 0.04 -4.31 7.70
C MET A 123 0.08 -2.79 7.52
N ALA A 124 0.54 -2.29 6.37
CA ALA A 124 0.54 -0.86 6.07
C ALA A 124 -0.88 -0.28 6.11
N MET A 125 -1.85 -1.00 5.55
CA MET A 125 -3.27 -0.63 5.58
C MET A 125 -3.80 -0.55 7.02
N GLU A 126 -3.48 -1.54 7.86
CA GLU A 126 -3.83 -1.55 9.29
C GLU A 126 -3.20 -0.38 10.05
N MET A 127 -1.92 -0.06 9.80
CA MET A 127 -1.24 1.10 10.41
C MET A 127 -1.90 2.43 10.01
N ILE A 128 -2.25 2.58 8.74
CA ILE A 128 -2.92 3.78 8.24
C ILE A 128 -4.29 3.91 8.88
N TRP A 129 -5.04 2.82 8.97
CA TRP A 129 -6.34 2.81 9.62
C TRP A 129 -6.24 3.16 11.11
N ALA A 130 -5.34 2.51 11.85
CA ALA A 130 -5.14 2.80 13.28
C ALA A 130 -4.63 4.23 13.53
N GLY A 131 -3.69 4.71 12.72
CA GLY A 131 -3.19 6.08 12.79
C GLY A 131 -4.27 7.10 12.44
N GLY A 132 -5.05 6.81 11.39
CA GLY A 132 -6.22 7.58 10.99
C GLY A 132 -7.22 7.71 12.13
N LEU A 133 -7.61 6.60 12.74
CA LEU A 133 -8.49 6.57 13.91
C LEU A 133 -7.93 7.38 15.08
N ALA A 134 -6.62 7.34 15.33
CA ALA A 134 -6.01 8.14 16.38
C ALA A 134 -6.05 9.66 16.07
N LEU A 135 -5.95 10.04 14.79
CA LEU A 135 -5.97 11.45 14.34
C LEU A 135 -7.37 12.04 14.22
N THR A 136 -8.35 11.22 13.81
CA THR A 136 -9.73 11.65 13.59
C THR A 136 -10.66 11.31 14.75
N SER A 137 -10.19 10.45 15.68
CA SER A 137 -10.92 9.86 16.83
C SER A 137 -12.32 10.41 17.04
N PHE A 138 -13.29 9.58 16.66
CA PHE A 138 -14.67 9.61 17.14
C PHE A 138 -14.67 9.69 18.67
N GLY A 139 -15.03 10.86 19.21
CA GLY A 139 -15.36 11.07 20.62
C GLY A 139 -16.87 11.02 20.80
#